data_AF-A0A8J6P1G5-F1
#
_entry.id   AF-A0A8J6P1G5-F1
#
_cell.length_a   1.000
_cell.length_b   1.000
_cell.length_c   1.000
_cell.angle_alpha   90.00
_cell.angle_beta   90.00
_cell.angle_gamma   90.00
#
_symmetry.space_group_name_H-M   'P 1'
#
loop_
_entity.id
_entity.type
_entity.pdbx_description
1 polymer ?
#
loop_
_entity_poly.entity_id
_entity_poly.type
_entity_poly.pdbx_seq_one_letter_code
_entity_poly.pdbx_strand_id
1 'polypeptide(L)'
;MKKMPQLLIILLASIVLSHCAFSGNNSWDSQVSGPLGMPEETRNLVQKLITNSKKAGNKTGLTITYPFDGTVFPPEIAAPVIVWQDAGSASKHWLIIVEFRSRLSPIYALVDKQHWMPDQTIWEIIKANSVHGAAKITVCGFDNKHAGNITAKNSISILTSKDRVDAAIFYRQVQLPFKVGKKNFKKIKWRLGDISAYEKPAVVMENLDVCASCHLFSKDGTLISMEMNYKDDSGAHFITPVAENIELSGKDFMTWNDFPKPELLPKTRGLFAKISPTENTW
;
A
#
# COMPACT_ATOMS: atom_id res chain seq x y z
N MET A 1 20.89 41.89 -57.70
CA MET A 1 20.26 40.64 -58.20
C MET A 1 21.26 39.50 -58.20
N LYS A 2 21.16 38.57 -57.24
CA LYS A 2 21.31 37.10 -57.36
C LYS A 2 21.39 36.53 -55.94
N LYS A 3 20.45 35.64 -55.62
CA LYS A 3 20.29 34.93 -54.35
C LYS A 3 21.12 33.63 -54.36
N MET A 4 21.71 33.33 -53.19
CA MET A 4 21.96 32.01 -52.55
C MET A 4 22.89 30.98 -53.25
N PRO A 5 23.48 30.00 -52.51
CA PRO A 5 23.02 29.44 -51.24
C PRO A 5 24.02 29.31 -50.08
N GLN A 6 23.41 29.05 -48.91
CA GLN A 6 23.99 28.72 -47.62
C GLN A 6 24.90 27.49 -47.70
N LEU A 7 26.08 27.61 -47.10
CA LEU A 7 26.98 26.50 -46.83
C LEU A 7 26.65 25.92 -45.45
N LEU A 8 26.16 24.68 -45.48
CA LEU A 8 25.90 23.80 -44.35
C LEU A 8 27.25 23.40 -43.73
N ILE A 9 27.56 23.87 -42.52
CA ILE A 9 28.75 23.43 -41.78
C ILE A 9 28.45 22.08 -41.14
N ILE A 10 29.11 21.05 -41.67
CA ILE A 10 29.24 19.73 -41.06
C ILE A 10 30.26 19.87 -39.92
N LEU A 11 29.84 19.64 -38.67
CA LEU A 11 30.76 19.26 -37.60
C LEU A 11 30.37 17.89 -37.07
N LEU A 12 31.22 16.91 -37.40
CA LEU A 12 31.21 15.56 -36.85
C LEU A 12 31.80 15.58 -35.43
N ALA A 13 31.15 14.79 -34.57
CA ALA A 13 31.70 14.10 -33.40
C ALA A 13 32.28 14.95 -32.25
N SER A 14 31.49 15.07 -31.20
CA SER A 14 32.00 14.86 -29.85
C SER A 14 30.98 14.06 -29.04
N ILE A 15 31.38 12.82 -28.78
CA ILE A 15 30.79 11.87 -27.85
C ILE A 15 30.56 12.58 -26.52
N VAL A 16 29.31 12.74 -26.13
CA VAL A 16 28.94 12.94 -24.73
C VAL A 16 27.92 11.86 -24.39
N LEU A 17 28.39 10.88 -23.62
CA LEU A 17 27.59 9.94 -22.85
C LEU A 17 26.76 10.73 -21.83
N SER A 18 25.69 11.38 -22.29
CA SER A 18 24.71 12.01 -21.41
C SER A 18 23.79 10.94 -20.85
N HIS A 19 24.06 10.63 -19.59
CA HIS A 19 23.16 10.06 -18.60
C HIS A 19 21.66 10.25 -18.93
N CYS A 20 21.03 9.27 -19.57
CA CYS A 20 19.60 9.05 -19.40
C CYS A 20 19.40 8.42 -18.02
N ALA A 21 19.53 9.25 -16.98
CA ALA A 21 18.94 8.93 -15.70
C ALA A 21 17.42 8.90 -15.91
N PHE A 22 16.80 7.75 -15.71
CA PHE A 22 15.36 7.62 -15.55
C PHE A 22 14.96 8.30 -14.22
N SER A 23 15.13 9.62 -14.09
CA SER A 23 14.62 10.35 -12.93
C SER A 23 13.14 10.63 -13.15
N GLY A 24 12.31 9.64 -12.83
CA GLY A 24 10.86 9.72 -12.98
C GLY A 24 10.26 8.33 -12.87
N ASN A 25 9.16 8.22 -12.11
CA ASN A 25 8.37 7.00 -11.99
C ASN A 25 7.63 6.78 -13.33
N ASN A 26 8.35 6.43 -14.39
CA ASN A 26 7.82 6.28 -15.74
C ASN A 26 7.16 4.90 -15.86
N SER A 27 5.99 4.76 -15.22
CA SER A 27 5.07 3.65 -15.44
C SER A 27 4.54 3.78 -16.88
N TRP A 28 5.19 3.09 -17.82
CA TRP A 28 4.70 2.99 -19.20
C TRP A 28 3.81 1.76 -19.32
N ASP A 29 2.58 1.95 -19.79
CA ASP A 29 1.61 0.90 -20.00
C ASP A 29 1.35 0.64 -21.50
N SER A 30 1.41 -0.62 -21.90
CA SER A 30 1.05 -1.07 -23.25
C SER A 30 -0.44 -0.88 -23.56
N GLN A 31 -1.31 -0.78 -22.54
CA GLN A 31 -2.76 -0.67 -22.68
C GLN A 31 -3.27 0.78 -22.62
N VAL A 32 -2.78 1.61 -21.70
CA VAL A 32 -3.31 2.98 -21.48
C VAL A 32 -2.64 4.06 -22.33
N SER A 33 -1.32 3.98 -22.58
CA SER A 33 -0.60 5.03 -23.33
C SER A 33 -0.35 4.71 -24.80
N GLY A 34 -0.58 3.46 -25.20
CA GLY A 34 -0.28 2.95 -26.54
C GLY A 34 1.22 3.02 -26.88
N PRO A 35 1.69 2.21 -27.84
CA PRO A 35 3.10 2.25 -28.26
C PRO A 35 3.52 3.56 -28.94
N LEU A 36 2.59 4.44 -29.33
CA LEU A 36 2.84 5.60 -30.21
C LEU A 36 3.45 6.83 -29.50
N GLY A 37 3.34 6.94 -28.17
CA GLY A 37 3.94 8.04 -27.41
C GLY A 37 5.36 7.76 -26.89
N MET A 38 5.89 6.55 -27.11
CA MET A 38 7.15 6.11 -26.51
C MET A 38 8.31 6.21 -27.51
N PRO A 39 9.49 6.72 -27.10
CA PRO A 39 10.70 6.67 -27.91
C PRO A 39 10.97 5.24 -28.39
N GLU A 40 11.34 5.11 -29.66
CA GLU A 40 11.58 3.81 -30.30
C GLU A 40 12.60 2.95 -29.54
N GLU A 41 13.62 3.59 -28.97
CA GLU A 41 14.65 2.96 -28.15
C GLU A 41 14.05 2.25 -26.92
N THR A 42 13.12 2.90 -26.22
CA THR A 42 12.45 2.31 -25.06
C THR A 42 11.57 1.14 -25.49
N ARG A 43 10.94 1.22 -26.67
CA ARG A 43 10.10 0.13 -27.21
C ARG A 43 10.93 -1.10 -27.51
N ASN A 44 12.06 -0.89 -28.17
CA ASN A 44 13.00 -1.94 -28.50
C ASN A 44 13.60 -2.57 -27.23
N LEU A 45 13.92 -1.75 -26.22
CA LEU A 45 14.40 -2.24 -24.92
C LEU A 45 13.34 -3.11 -24.23
N VAL A 46 12.10 -2.65 -24.12
CA VAL A 46 11.01 -3.41 -23.49
C VAL A 46 10.78 -4.74 -24.21
N GLN A 47 10.70 -4.75 -25.55
CA GLN A 47 10.56 -5.98 -26.33
C GLN A 47 11.70 -6.97 -26.11
N LYS A 48 12.93 -6.46 -26.04
CA LYS A 48 14.12 -7.27 -25.73
C LYS A 48 14.04 -7.86 -24.33
N LEU A 49 13.69 -7.05 -23.32
CA LEU A 49 13.55 -7.50 -21.93
C LEU A 49 12.43 -8.54 -21.77
N ILE A 50 11.30 -8.37 -22.46
CA ILE A 50 10.20 -9.35 -22.50
C ILE A 50 10.68 -10.68 -23.09
N THR A 51 11.47 -10.62 -24.18
CA THR A 51 12.03 -11.81 -24.80
C THR A 51 13.02 -12.53 -23.87
N ASN A 52 13.88 -11.76 -23.20
CA ASN A 52 14.86 -12.28 -22.26
C ASN A 52 14.22 -12.82 -20.98
N SER A 53 13.13 -12.21 -20.49
CA SER A 53 12.42 -12.67 -19.29
C SER A 53 11.72 -14.00 -19.51
N LYS A 54 11.24 -14.29 -20.72
CA LYS A 54 10.70 -15.61 -21.10
C LYS A 54 11.76 -16.71 -21.13
N LYS A 55 12.99 -16.37 -21.55
CA LYS A 55 14.12 -17.31 -21.58
C LYS A 55 14.75 -17.52 -20.19
N ALA A 56 14.66 -16.52 -19.32
CA ALA A 56 15.20 -16.60 -17.97
C ALA A 56 14.31 -17.48 -17.06
N GLY A 57 14.88 -18.55 -16.51
CA GLY A 57 14.29 -19.29 -15.39
C GLY A 57 14.23 -18.43 -14.12
N ASN A 58 13.66 -18.98 -13.04
CA ASN A 58 13.72 -18.32 -11.74
C ASN A 58 15.20 -18.15 -11.32
N LYS A 59 15.58 -16.92 -10.99
CA LYS A 59 16.92 -16.59 -10.53
C LYS A 59 16.86 -16.20 -9.07
N THR A 60 17.77 -16.76 -8.26
CA THR A 60 17.84 -16.49 -6.83
C THR A 60 18.34 -15.07 -6.57
N GLY A 61 17.95 -14.49 -5.43
CA GLY A 61 18.40 -13.17 -4.98
C GLY A 61 17.34 -12.07 -5.00
N LEU A 62 16.23 -12.24 -5.73
CA LEU A 62 15.08 -11.33 -5.69
C LEU A 62 13.89 -11.94 -4.95
N THR A 63 13.38 -11.23 -3.95
CA THR A 63 12.22 -11.63 -3.16
C THR A 63 11.19 -10.50 -3.15
N ILE A 64 9.98 -10.79 -3.63
CA ILE A 64 8.86 -9.85 -3.50
C ILE A 64 8.36 -9.94 -2.06
N THR A 65 8.52 -8.85 -1.31
CA THR A 65 8.22 -8.81 0.13
C THR A 65 6.81 -8.33 0.42
N TYR A 66 6.19 -7.62 -0.53
CA TYR A 66 4.78 -7.26 -0.46
C TYR A 66 4.24 -6.93 -1.88
N PRO A 67 3.01 -7.33 -2.22
CA PRO A 67 2.18 -8.27 -1.47
C PRO A 67 2.81 -9.66 -1.40
N PHE A 68 2.31 -10.48 -0.48
CA PHE A 68 2.70 -11.89 -0.42
C PHE A 68 2.04 -12.67 -1.55
N ASP A 69 2.63 -13.81 -1.93
CA ASP A 69 2.02 -14.72 -2.89
C ASP A 69 0.65 -15.20 -2.39
N GLY A 70 -0.35 -15.17 -3.28
CA GLY A 70 -1.74 -15.51 -2.97
C GLY A 70 -2.53 -14.40 -2.28
N THR A 71 -2.01 -13.17 -2.16
CA THR A 71 -2.77 -12.06 -1.57
C THR A 71 -4.08 -11.81 -2.31
N VAL A 72 -5.16 -11.60 -1.55
CA VAL A 72 -6.48 -11.24 -2.06
C VAL A 72 -6.82 -9.82 -1.62
N PHE A 73 -7.09 -8.95 -2.58
CA PHE A 73 -7.42 -7.55 -2.34
C PHE A 73 -8.94 -7.29 -2.43
N PRO A 74 -9.52 -6.45 -1.57
CA PRO A 74 -10.89 -5.96 -1.76
C PRO A 74 -11.05 -5.19 -3.09
N PRO A 75 -12.23 -5.20 -3.72
CA PRO A 75 -12.45 -4.55 -5.01
C PRO A 75 -12.29 -3.02 -4.97
N GLU A 76 -12.54 -2.38 -3.83
CA GLU A 76 -12.45 -0.93 -3.65
C GLU A 76 -11.07 -0.45 -3.18
N ILE A 77 -10.14 -1.34 -2.81
CA ILE A 77 -8.86 -0.91 -2.25
C ILE A 77 -8.05 -0.08 -3.27
N ALA A 78 -7.39 0.97 -2.78
CA ALA A 78 -6.41 1.74 -3.53
C ALA A 78 -5.19 0.87 -3.92
N ALA A 79 -4.44 1.30 -4.93
CA ALA A 79 -3.30 0.54 -5.43
C ALA A 79 -2.27 0.29 -4.33
N PRO A 80 -1.89 -0.97 -4.05
CA PRO A 80 -0.82 -1.27 -3.12
C PRO A 80 0.53 -0.88 -3.73
N VAL A 81 1.48 -0.48 -2.88
CA VAL A 81 2.88 -0.38 -3.30
C VAL A 81 3.46 -1.80 -3.34
N ILE A 82 3.79 -2.30 -4.52
CA ILE A 82 4.50 -3.58 -4.67
C ILE A 82 5.97 -3.35 -4.32
N VAL A 83 6.53 -4.13 -3.41
CA VAL A 83 7.90 -3.97 -2.88
C VAL A 83 8.65 -5.29 -2.98
N TRP A 84 9.91 -5.22 -3.40
CA TRP A 84 10.82 -6.35 -3.41
C TRP A 84 12.17 -5.98 -2.83
N GLN A 85 12.96 -7.01 -2.53
CA GLN A 85 14.37 -6.89 -2.20
C GLN A 85 15.16 -7.68 -3.23
N ASP A 86 16.18 -7.05 -3.80
CA ASP A 86 17.19 -7.71 -4.64
C ASP A 86 18.50 -7.69 -3.88
N ALA A 87 18.93 -8.85 -3.37
CA ALA A 87 20.21 -9.02 -2.70
C ALA A 87 21.39 -9.00 -3.67
N GLY A 88 21.13 -9.13 -4.98
CA GLY A 88 22.13 -9.00 -6.03
C GLY A 88 22.47 -7.54 -6.31
N SER A 89 23.76 -7.21 -6.37
CA SER A 89 24.22 -5.84 -6.69
C SER A 89 24.12 -5.49 -8.19
N ALA A 90 23.79 -6.47 -9.03
CA ALA A 90 23.83 -6.37 -10.48
C ALA A 90 22.65 -5.57 -11.07
N SER A 91 21.43 -5.72 -10.52
CA SER A 91 20.25 -5.05 -11.05
C SER A 91 20.26 -3.55 -10.69
N LYS A 92 20.01 -2.68 -11.67
CA LYS A 92 19.82 -1.23 -11.48
C LYS A 92 18.43 -0.75 -11.90
N HIS A 93 17.73 -1.57 -12.68
CA HIS A 93 16.37 -1.31 -13.15
C HIS A 93 15.56 -2.60 -13.06
N TRP A 94 14.24 -2.47 -13.03
CA TRP A 94 13.31 -3.59 -12.97
C TRP A 94 12.20 -3.45 -14.01
N LEU A 95 11.94 -4.55 -14.72
CA LEU A 95 10.76 -4.72 -15.55
C LEU A 95 9.71 -5.48 -14.73
N ILE A 96 8.55 -4.85 -14.57
CA ILE A 96 7.36 -5.48 -14.02
C ILE A 96 6.52 -5.99 -15.16
N ILE A 97 6.00 -7.21 -15.00
CA ILE A 97 5.08 -7.84 -15.94
C ILE A 97 3.86 -8.31 -15.15
N VAL A 98 2.68 -7.86 -15.53
CA VAL A 98 1.41 -8.37 -14.98
C VAL A 98 0.71 -9.18 -16.06
N GLU A 99 0.62 -10.48 -15.83
CA GLU A 99 -0.01 -11.43 -16.74
C GLU A 99 -1.33 -11.89 -16.13
N PHE A 100 -2.39 -11.91 -16.94
CA PHE A 100 -3.70 -12.35 -16.49
C PHE A 100 -3.97 -13.79 -16.92
N ARG A 101 -4.81 -14.50 -16.17
CA ARG A 101 -5.33 -15.80 -16.62
C ARG A 101 -6.19 -15.66 -17.89
N SER A 102 -6.89 -14.53 -18.04
CA SER A 102 -7.55 -14.16 -19.29
C SER A 102 -6.53 -13.94 -20.40
N ARG A 103 -6.87 -14.22 -21.67
CA ARG A 103 -6.00 -13.99 -22.84
C ARG A 103 -5.77 -12.51 -23.19
N LEU A 104 -5.93 -11.61 -22.21
CA LEU A 104 -5.63 -10.19 -22.37
C LEU A 104 -4.12 -9.98 -22.48
N SER A 105 -3.74 -8.88 -23.13
CA SER A 105 -2.35 -8.48 -23.22
C SER A 105 -1.76 -8.24 -21.83
N PRO A 106 -0.52 -8.67 -21.54
CA PRO A 106 0.13 -8.34 -20.29
C PRO A 106 0.37 -6.82 -20.17
N ILE A 107 0.39 -6.35 -18.92
CA ILE A 107 0.84 -4.99 -18.57
C ILE A 107 2.34 -5.07 -18.30
N TYR A 108 3.06 -4.04 -18.73
CA TYR A 108 4.48 -3.88 -18.48
C TYR A 108 4.70 -2.60 -17.69
N ALA A 109 5.74 -2.52 -16.87
CA ALA A 109 6.20 -1.27 -16.29
C ALA A 109 7.72 -1.31 -16.09
N LEU A 110 8.40 -0.18 -16.28
CA LEU A 110 9.84 -0.04 -16.00
C LEU A 110 10.03 0.87 -14.80
N VAL A 111 10.84 0.44 -13.84
CA VAL A 111 11.17 1.23 -12.65
C VAL A 111 12.66 1.15 -12.32
N ASP A 112 13.15 2.17 -11.62
CA ASP A 112 14.53 2.31 -11.14
C ASP A 112 14.66 2.14 -9.62
N LYS A 113 13.55 1.78 -8.96
CA LYS A 113 13.46 1.52 -7.52
C LYS A 113 12.92 0.12 -7.27
N GLN A 114 13.23 -0.42 -6.10
CA GLN A 114 12.74 -1.72 -5.64
C GLN A 114 11.28 -1.70 -5.15
N HIS A 115 10.48 -0.78 -5.71
CA HIS A 115 9.05 -0.71 -5.50
C HIS A 115 8.35 -0.13 -6.73
N TRP A 116 7.08 -0.48 -6.88
CA TRP A 116 6.20 0.07 -7.91
C TRP A 116 4.79 0.16 -7.34
N MET A 117 4.19 1.35 -7.43
CA MET A 117 2.77 1.54 -7.19
C MET A 117 2.12 1.71 -8.57
N PRO A 118 1.24 0.77 -8.99
CA PRO A 118 0.45 0.98 -10.20
C PRO A 118 -0.33 2.28 -10.09
N ASP A 119 -0.45 3.02 -11.19
CA ASP A 119 -1.39 4.14 -11.20
C ASP A 119 -2.83 3.61 -11.08
N GLN A 120 -3.76 4.52 -10.78
CA GLN A 120 -5.15 4.17 -10.51
C GLN A 120 -5.80 3.45 -11.71
N THR A 121 -5.49 3.86 -12.94
CA THR A 121 -6.10 3.25 -14.14
C THR A 121 -5.61 1.83 -14.34
N ILE A 122 -4.30 1.61 -14.24
CA ILE A 122 -3.68 0.28 -14.28
C ILE A 122 -4.24 -0.59 -13.16
N TRP A 123 -4.38 -0.05 -11.95
CA TRP A 123 -4.89 -0.81 -10.82
C TRP A 123 -6.33 -1.28 -11.03
N GLU A 124 -7.21 -0.44 -11.57
CA GLU A 124 -8.57 -0.86 -11.92
C GLU A 124 -8.58 -1.98 -12.97
N ILE A 125 -7.69 -1.93 -13.96
CA ILE A 125 -7.52 -3.01 -14.95
C ILE A 125 -7.05 -4.30 -14.26
N ILE A 126 -6.07 -4.21 -13.35
CA ILE A 126 -5.57 -5.37 -12.62
C ILE A 126 -6.68 -5.99 -11.76
N LYS A 127 -7.43 -5.17 -11.02
CA LYS A 127 -8.54 -5.63 -10.19
C LYS A 127 -9.62 -6.31 -11.03
N ALA A 128 -10.10 -5.66 -12.09
CA ALA A 128 -11.13 -6.19 -12.97
C ALA A 128 -10.76 -7.55 -13.58
N ASN A 129 -9.47 -7.77 -13.87
CA ASN A 129 -8.98 -8.99 -14.50
C ASN A 129 -8.40 -10.03 -13.55
N SER A 130 -8.50 -9.78 -12.23
CA SER A 130 -8.03 -10.72 -11.20
C SER A 130 -9.12 -11.28 -10.29
N VAL A 131 -10.40 -11.04 -10.61
CA VAL A 131 -11.56 -11.57 -9.87
C VAL A 131 -11.76 -13.07 -10.07
N HIS A 132 -11.65 -13.56 -11.30
CA HIS A 132 -11.95 -14.96 -11.67
C HIS A 132 -10.70 -15.84 -11.87
N GLY A 133 -9.52 -15.24 -11.77
CA GLY A 133 -8.24 -15.92 -11.90
C GLY A 133 -7.12 -14.97 -11.52
N ALA A 134 -6.05 -15.48 -10.95
CA ALA A 134 -5.00 -14.62 -10.44
C ALA A 134 -4.33 -13.78 -11.54
N ALA A 135 -3.97 -12.54 -11.18
CA ALA A 135 -2.97 -11.78 -11.91
C ALA A 135 -1.59 -12.18 -11.39
N LYS A 136 -0.72 -12.65 -12.29
CA LYS A 136 0.66 -13.00 -11.98
C LYS A 136 1.53 -11.77 -12.18
N ILE A 137 2.17 -11.31 -11.10
CA ILE A 137 3.12 -10.21 -11.13
C ILE A 137 4.52 -10.81 -11.13
N THR A 138 5.29 -10.54 -12.18
CA THR A 138 6.70 -10.93 -12.31
C THR A 138 7.58 -9.70 -12.25
N VAL A 139 8.59 -9.72 -11.38
CA VAL A 139 9.62 -8.69 -11.27
C VAL A 139 10.91 -9.23 -11.88
N CYS A 140 11.46 -8.55 -12.87
CA CYS A 140 12.72 -8.90 -13.53
C CYS A 140 13.75 -7.79 -13.32
N GLY A 141 14.81 -8.04 -12.56
CA GLY A 141 15.96 -7.14 -12.44
C GLY A 141 16.89 -7.22 -13.65
N PHE A 142 17.42 -6.09 -14.08
CA PHE A 142 18.37 -5.99 -15.18
C PHE A 142 19.34 -4.80 -15.03
N ASP A 143 20.39 -4.78 -15.85
CA ASP A 143 21.36 -3.69 -15.98
C ASP A 143 21.44 -3.23 -17.44
N ASN A 144 21.38 -1.92 -17.66
CA ASN A 144 21.51 -1.29 -18.97
C ASN A 144 22.89 -1.51 -19.59
N LYS A 145 23.95 -1.64 -18.77
CA LYS A 145 25.32 -1.85 -19.27
C LYS A 145 25.54 -3.25 -19.85
N HIS A 146 24.74 -4.24 -19.44
CA HIS A 146 24.86 -5.64 -19.87
C HIS A 146 23.72 -6.05 -20.80
N ALA A 147 23.40 -5.18 -21.75
CA ALA A 147 22.49 -5.45 -22.86
C ALA A 147 21.06 -5.89 -22.48
N GLY A 148 20.56 -5.57 -21.27
CA GLY A 148 19.21 -5.97 -20.85
C GLY A 148 19.08 -7.47 -20.56
N ASN A 149 20.16 -8.13 -20.12
CA ASN A 149 20.06 -9.48 -19.59
C ASN A 149 19.33 -9.46 -18.24
N ILE A 150 18.40 -10.39 -18.04
CA ILE A 150 17.70 -10.53 -16.76
C ILE A 150 18.67 -11.13 -15.75
N THR A 151 18.99 -10.37 -14.70
CA THR A 151 19.94 -10.74 -13.63
C THR A 151 19.23 -11.39 -12.45
N ALA A 152 18.01 -10.98 -12.15
CA ALA A 152 17.18 -11.54 -11.10
C ALA A 152 15.71 -11.62 -11.54
N LYS A 153 14.97 -12.61 -11.04
CA LYS A 153 13.56 -12.82 -11.43
C LYS A 153 12.80 -13.54 -10.34
N ASN A 154 11.65 -12.99 -9.96
CA ASN A 154 10.68 -13.66 -9.09
C ASN A 154 9.25 -13.27 -9.51
N SER A 155 8.26 -14.06 -9.08
CA SER A 155 6.86 -13.80 -9.36
C SER A 155 5.95 -14.18 -8.20
N ILE A 156 4.86 -13.46 -8.05
CA ILE A 156 3.74 -13.76 -7.16
C ILE A 156 2.43 -13.75 -7.94
N SER A 157 1.39 -14.29 -7.33
CA SER A 157 0.01 -14.26 -7.81
C SER A 157 -0.86 -13.47 -6.84
N ILE A 158 -1.72 -12.60 -7.35
CA ILE A 158 -2.71 -11.87 -6.55
C ILE A 158 -4.12 -12.06 -7.13
N LEU A 159 -5.13 -11.91 -6.29
CA LEU A 159 -6.54 -11.91 -6.69
C LEU A 159 -7.27 -10.66 -6.19
N THR A 160 -8.42 -10.40 -6.78
CA THR A 160 -9.41 -9.44 -6.28
C THR A 160 -10.64 -10.18 -5.79
N SER A 161 -11.06 -9.88 -4.55
CA SER A 161 -12.29 -10.41 -3.96
C SER A 161 -13.52 -9.82 -4.64
N LYS A 162 -14.63 -10.55 -4.62
CA LYS A 162 -15.96 -9.99 -4.92
C LYS A 162 -16.57 -9.30 -3.71
N ASP A 163 -16.13 -9.69 -2.52
CA ASP A 163 -16.63 -9.16 -1.26
C ASP A 163 -15.97 -7.82 -0.98
N ARG A 164 -16.81 -6.81 -0.76
CA ARG A 164 -16.43 -5.45 -0.40
C ARG A 164 -16.20 -5.38 1.11
N VAL A 165 -15.29 -4.49 1.52
CA VAL A 165 -15.15 -4.09 2.92
C VAL A 165 -16.24 -3.08 3.28
N ASP A 166 -16.53 -2.13 2.37
CA ASP A 166 -17.58 -1.10 2.51
C ASP A 166 -17.54 -0.35 3.86
N ALA A 167 -16.33 -0.17 4.40
CA ALA A 167 -16.12 0.47 5.69
C ALA A 167 -14.77 1.18 5.74
N ALA A 168 -14.74 2.28 6.49
CA ALA A 168 -13.50 2.92 6.88
C ALA A 168 -12.82 2.12 8.01
N ILE A 169 -11.49 2.16 8.04
CA ILE A 169 -10.69 1.55 9.10
C ILE A 169 -10.33 2.64 10.10
N PHE A 170 -10.84 2.49 11.32
CA PHE A 170 -10.38 3.26 12.48
C PHE A 170 -9.29 2.48 13.21
N TYR A 171 -8.11 3.08 13.36
CA TYR A 171 -6.97 2.40 13.97
C TYR A 171 -6.07 3.33 14.76
N ARG A 172 -5.38 2.75 15.75
CA ARG A 172 -4.40 3.45 16.59
C ARG A 172 -3.01 3.41 15.97
N GLN A 173 -2.47 4.59 15.65
CA GLN A 173 -1.08 4.77 15.26
C GLN A 173 -0.19 4.96 16.51
N VAL A 174 0.70 4.00 16.74
CA VAL A 174 1.66 4.03 17.86
C VAL A 174 3.07 4.31 17.35
N GLN A 175 3.81 5.18 18.04
CA GLN A 175 5.21 5.42 17.73
C GLN A 175 6.07 4.21 18.16
N LEU A 176 6.86 3.70 17.22
CA LEU A 176 7.87 2.67 17.48
C LEU A 176 9.18 3.33 17.97
N PRO A 177 9.95 2.68 18.86
CA PRO A 177 9.67 1.39 19.49
C PRO A 177 8.62 1.51 20.62
N PHE A 178 7.79 0.48 20.82
CA PHE A 178 6.66 0.50 21.78
C PHE A 178 7.03 0.95 23.20
N LYS A 179 8.25 0.65 23.66
CA LYS A 179 8.76 1.07 24.98
C LYS A 179 8.80 2.59 25.14
N VAL A 180 9.01 3.33 24.06
CA VAL A 180 8.98 4.80 24.02
C VAL A 180 7.54 5.31 23.92
N GLY A 181 6.70 4.67 23.10
CA GLY A 181 5.29 5.02 22.93
C GLY A 181 4.48 4.94 24.24
N LYS A 182 4.73 3.93 25.09
CA LYS A 182 4.09 3.79 26.41
C LYS A 182 4.37 4.94 27.38
N LYS A 183 5.48 5.66 27.21
CA LYS A 183 5.86 6.78 28.09
C LYS A 183 5.34 8.12 27.58
N ASN A 184 4.72 8.16 26.40
CA ASN A 184 4.27 9.41 25.77
C ASN A 184 2.95 9.20 25.03
N PHE A 185 1.87 8.98 25.79
CA PHE A 185 0.52 8.74 25.25
C PHE A 185 0.04 9.87 24.33
N LYS A 186 0.48 11.11 24.58
CA LYS A 186 0.16 12.28 23.74
C LYS A 186 0.61 12.16 22.28
N LYS A 187 1.60 11.31 22.00
CA LYS A 187 2.07 11.05 20.62
C LYS A 187 1.28 9.97 19.89
N ILE A 188 0.41 9.24 20.59
CA ILE A 188 -0.49 8.28 19.98
C ILE A 188 -1.60 9.04 19.27
N LYS A 189 -1.90 8.61 18.05
CA LYS A 189 -2.96 9.17 17.23
C LYS A 189 -3.90 8.06 16.81
N TRP A 190 -5.19 8.36 16.69
CA TRP A 190 -6.14 7.50 16.01
C TRP A 190 -6.42 8.09 14.65
N ARG A 191 -6.48 7.21 13.67
CA ARG A 191 -6.75 7.55 12.29
C ARG A 191 -8.01 6.85 11.82
N LEU A 192 -8.73 7.52 10.95
CA LEU A 192 -9.82 6.97 10.18
C LEU A 192 -9.43 7.06 8.71
N GLY A 193 -9.44 5.92 8.00
CA GLY A 193 -9.07 5.86 6.60
C GLY A 193 -10.05 5.01 5.80
N ASP A 194 -10.52 5.55 4.69
CA ASP A 194 -11.15 4.77 3.64
C ASP A 194 -10.07 3.96 2.90
N ILE A 195 -10.30 2.67 2.68
CA ILE A 195 -9.33 1.80 1.99
C ILE A 195 -9.21 2.10 0.50
N SER A 196 -10.17 2.82 -0.07
CA SER A 196 -10.17 3.28 -1.46
C SER A 196 -9.41 4.61 -1.66
N ALA A 197 -9.12 5.32 -0.57
CA ALA A 197 -8.41 6.60 -0.62
C ALA A 197 -6.91 6.40 -0.88
N TYR A 198 -6.34 7.26 -1.71
CA TYR A 198 -4.89 7.35 -1.93
C TYR A 198 -4.23 8.34 -0.97
N GLU A 199 -5.03 9.20 -0.37
CA GLU A 199 -4.61 10.18 0.62
C GLU A 199 -4.28 9.50 1.95
N LYS A 200 -3.44 10.18 2.72
CA LYS A 200 -3.12 9.75 4.08
C LYS A 200 -4.39 9.79 4.95
N PRO A 201 -4.73 8.71 5.68
CA PRO A 201 -5.88 8.69 6.59
C PRO A 201 -5.87 9.84 7.59
N ALA A 202 -7.01 10.49 7.81
CA ALA A 202 -7.12 11.64 8.69
C ALA A 202 -6.78 11.28 10.14
N VAL A 203 -6.19 12.22 10.90
CA VAL A 203 -6.10 12.10 12.35
C VAL A 203 -7.43 12.58 12.92
N VAL A 204 -8.13 11.70 13.64
CA VAL A 204 -9.46 12.00 14.20
C VAL A 204 -9.45 12.08 15.73
N MET A 205 -8.36 11.65 16.38
CA MET A 205 -8.15 11.80 17.81
C MET A 205 -6.64 11.75 18.12
N GLU A 206 -6.15 12.71 18.90
CA GLU A 206 -4.75 12.81 19.31
C GLU A 206 -4.61 13.59 20.61
N ASN A 207 -3.38 13.71 21.14
CA ASN A 207 -3.07 14.47 22.35
C ASN A 207 -3.85 13.98 23.60
N LEU A 208 -4.08 12.67 23.70
CA LEU A 208 -4.70 12.07 24.88
C LEU A 208 -3.72 12.08 26.07
N ASP A 209 -4.18 12.56 27.22
CA ASP A 209 -3.45 12.53 28.48
C ASP A 209 -3.42 11.13 29.12
N VAL A 210 -4.37 10.27 28.74
CA VAL A 210 -4.53 8.92 29.25
C VAL A 210 -4.34 7.87 28.16
N CYS A 211 -4.01 6.65 28.56
CA CYS A 211 -3.95 5.52 27.66
C CYS A 211 -5.38 5.15 27.21
N ALA A 212 -5.62 5.12 25.90
CA ALA A 212 -6.82 4.53 25.32
C ALA A 212 -6.47 3.25 24.55
N SER A 213 -7.31 2.22 24.68
CA SER A 213 -7.02 0.86 24.22
C SER A 213 -8.08 0.35 23.25
N CYS A 214 -8.84 -0.68 23.64
CA CYS A 214 -9.85 -1.30 22.81
C CYS A 214 -10.89 -0.27 22.40
N HIS A 215 -11.30 -0.32 21.15
CA HIS A 215 -12.28 0.57 20.58
C HIS A 215 -13.09 -0.16 19.52
N LEU A 216 -14.37 0.12 19.47
CA LEU A 216 -15.35 -0.55 18.64
C LEU A 216 -16.38 0.47 18.16
N PHE A 217 -16.95 0.19 17.00
CA PHE A 217 -18.13 0.89 16.51
C PHE A 217 -19.30 -0.09 16.49
N SER A 218 -20.52 0.42 16.68
CA SER A 218 -21.72 -0.34 16.37
C SER A 218 -21.76 -0.67 14.87
N LYS A 219 -22.56 -1.67 14.50
CA LYS A 219 -22.64 -2.16 13.11
C LYS A 219 -23.06 -1.07 12.12
N ASP A 220 -23.94 -0.18 12.54
CA ASP A 220 -24.42 0.99 11.80
C ASP A 220 -23.49 2.22 11.92
N GLY A 221 -22.41 2.12 12.70
CA GLY A 221 -21.46 3.19 12.92
C GLY A 221 -21.97 4.36 13.77
N THR A 222 -23.15 4.24 14.40
CA THR A 222 -23.76 5.34 15.17
C THR A 222 -23.20 5.48 16.58
N LEU A 223 -22.62 4.42 17.15
CA LEU A 223 -22.01 4.41 18.48
C LEU A 223 -20.52 4.09 18.38
N ILE A 224 -19.73 4.77 19.20
CA ILE A 224 -18.35 4.41 19.49
C ILE A 224 -18.24 3.99 20.95
N SER A 225 -17.51 2.91 21.17
CA SER A 225 -17.17 2.37 22.47
C SER A 225 -15.65 2.32 22.59
N MET A 226 -15.09 2.82 23.68
CA MET A 226 -13.65 2.80 23.88
C MET A 226 -13.27 2.73 25.35
N GLU A 227 -12.24 1.94 25.63
CA GLU A 227 -11.59 1.89 26.95
C GLU A 227 -10.53 2.97 27.05
N MET A 228 -10.61 3.76 28.12
CA MET A 228 -9.61 4.78 28.46
C MET A 228 -9.27 4.65 29.93
N ASN A 229 -7.98 4.77 30.27
CA ASN A 229 -7.50 4.74 31.64
C ASN A 229 -7.85 6.05 32.37
N TYR A 230 -9.13 6.28 32.61
CA TYR A 230 -9.64 7.48 33.25
C TYR A 230 -9.52 7.36 34.77
N LYS A 231 -8.91 8.35 35.43
CA LYS A 231 -8.66 8.36 36.90
C LYS A 231 -7.96 7.10 37.42
N ASP A 232 -6.93 6.64 36.70
CA ASP A 232 -6.18 5.42 37.01
C ASP A 232 -7.03 4.14 37.05
N ASP A 233 -8.18 4.16 36.41
CA ASP A 233 -9.04 3.00 36.20
C ASP A 233 -8.86 2.41 34.80
N SER A 234 -8.12 1.30 34.71
CA SER A 234 -7.93 0.56 33.46
C SER A 234 -9.19 -0.17 32.97
N GLY A 235 -10.22 -0.27 33.81
CA GLY A 235 -11.55 -0.76 33.47
C GLY A 235 -12.54 0.33 33.08
N ALA A 236 -12.14 1.61 33.08
CA ALA A 236 -13.01 2.70 32.65
C ALA A 236 -13.29 2.65 31.15
N HIS A 237 -14.55 2.88 30.82
CA HIS A 237 -15.12 2.62 29.51
C HIS A 237 -16.22 3.63 29.21
N PHE A 238 -16.31 4.12 27.97
CA PHE A 238 -17.43 4.95 27.53
C PHE A 238 -18.08 4.34 26.29
N ILE A 239 -19.38 4.60 26.14
CA ILE A 239 -20.17 4.34 24.93
C ILE A 239 -20.94 5.62 24.64
N THR A 240 -20.79 6.18 23.44
CA THR A 240 -21.39 7.47 23.08
C THR A 240 -21.73 7.52 21.59
N PRO A 241 -22.69 8.35 21.15
CA PRO A 241 -22.92 8.59 19.74
C PRO A 241 -21.68 9.12 19.01
N VAL A 242 -21.47 8.65 17.78
CA VAL A 242 -20.46 9.20 16.88
C VAL A 242 -20.92 10.58 16.41
N ALA A 243 -20.06 11.57 16.61
CA ALA A 243 -20.28 12.95 16.18
C ALA A 243 -18.97 13.57 15.71
N GLU A 244 -19.05 14.70 15.01
CA GLU A 244 -17.86 15.47 14.57
C GLU A 244 -16.98 15.86 15.76
N ASN A 245 -17.59 16.27 16.87
CA ASN A 245 -16.93 16.57 18.13
C ASN A 245 -17.58 15.73 19.24
N ILE A 246 -16.76 14.96 19.97
CA ILE A 246 -17.20 14.14 21.09
C ILE A 246 -16.58 14.72 22.37
N GLU A 247 -17.42 15.26 23.24
CA GLU A 247 -17.02 15.73 24.56
C GLU A 247 -17.38 14.68 25.60
N LEU A 248 -16.38 14.24 26.36
CA LEU A 248 -16.55 13.25 27.43
C LEU A 248 -16.31 13.91 28.78
N SER A 249 -17.17 13.57 29.73
CA SER A 249 -17.10 13.96 31.13
C SER A 249 -17.19 12.73 32.02
N GLY A 250 -17.03 12.91 33.33
CA GLY A 250 -17.04 11.78 34.27
C GLY A 250 -18.33 10.96 34.27
N LYS A 251 -19.46 11.51 33.81
CA LYS A 251 -20.76 10.80 33.74
C LYS A 251 -20.86 9.84 32.55
N ASP A 252 -19.99 10.02 31.55
CA ASP A 252 -20.01 9.24 30.30
C ASP A 252 -19.19 7.95 30.43
N PHE A 253 -18.46 7.81 31.54
CA PHE A 253 -17.68 6.63 31.87
C PHE A 253 -18.44 5.71 32.81
N MET A 254 -18.51 4.45 32.43
CA MET A 254 -18.74 3.32 33.34
C MET A 254 -17.40 2.67 33.68
N THR A 255 -17.35 1.85 34.73
CA THR A 255 -16.18 1.01 35.00
C THR A 255 -16.56 -0.46 35.13
N TRP A 256 -15.75 -1.32 34.51
CA TRP A 256 -15.85 -2.76 34.70
C TRP A 256 -15.53 -3.22 36.13
N ASN A 257 -14.91 -2.37 36.95
CA ASN A 257 -14.65 -2.67 38.36
C ASN A 257 -15.93 -2.60 39.22
N ASP A 258 -17.01 -1.97 38.75
CA ASP A 258 -18.30 -1.90 39.47
C ASP A 258 -19.09 -3.21 39.34
N PHE A 259 -18.72 -4.11 38.42
CA PHE A 259 -19.38 -5.40 38.27
C PHE A 259 -18.86 -6.38 39.32
N PRO A 260 -19.72 -6.82 40.26
CA PRO A 260 -19.29 -7.55 41.45
C PRO A 260 -18.77 -8.96 41.10
N LYS A 261 -17.56 -9.27 41.55
CA LYS A 261 -17.00 -10.63 41.67
C LYS A 261 -16.08 -10.68 42.92
N PRO A 262 -15.94 -11.84 43.58
CA PRO A 262 -15.60 -11.98 44.99
C PRO A 262 -14.32 -11.23 45.39
N GLU A 263 -14.20 -10.86 46.68
CA GLU A 263 -13.16 -10.03 47.33
C GLU A 263 -11.69 -10.33 46.93
N LEU A 264 -11.45 -11.44 46.25
CA LEU A 264 -10.16 -11.99 45.85
C LEU A 264 -9.68 -11.58 44.45
N LEU A 265 -10.50 -10.91 43.62
CA LEU A 265 -10.04 -10.51 42.29
C LEU A 265 -9.36 -9.12 42.31
N PRO A 266 -8.17 -8.96 41.71
CA PRO A 266 -7.55 -7.66 41.54
C PRO A 266 -8.37 -6.78 40.58
N LYS A 267 -8.20 -5.45 40.66
CA LYS A 267 -8.76 -4.51 39.67
C LYS A 267 -8.47 -4.99 38.25
N THR A 268 -9.45 -4.82 37.35
CA THR A 268 -9.27 -5.25 35.97
C THR A 268 -8.20 -4.42 35.24
N ARG A 269 -7.57 -5.04 34.24
CA ARG A 269 -6.70 -4.38 33.26
C ARG A 269 -7.46 -3.89 32.01
N GLY A 270 -8.79 -3.94 32.02
CA GLY A 270 -9.64 -3.66 30.85
C GLY A 270 -9.65 -4.81 29.85
N LEU A 271 -9.78 -4.50 28.56
CA LEU A 271 -9.87 -5.41 27.40
C LEU A 271 -11.17 -6.23 27.35
N PHE A 272 -12.26 -5.66 27.87
CA PHE A 272 -13.58 -6.27 27.89
C PHE A 272 -14.54 -5.65 26.89
N ALA A 273 -14.17 -4.55 26.24
CA ALA A 273 -15.01 -3.91 25.23
C ALA A 273 -15.45 -4.92 24.16
N LYS A 274 -16.76 -5.20 24.13
CA LYS A 274 -17.44 -5.89 23.06
C LYS A 274 -18.82 -5.24 22.89
N ILE A 275 -18.96 -4.34 21.92
CA ILE A 275 -20.29 -4.03 21.39
C ILE A 275 -20.74 -5.27 20.61
N SER A 276 -21.85 -5.90 21.03
CA SER A 276 -22.45 -6.97 20.25
C SER A 276 -22.97 -6.40 18.92
N PRO A 277 -22.73 -7.04 17.75
CA PRO A 277 -23.25 -6.59 16.46
C PRO A 277 -24.79 -6.59 16.33
N THR A 278 -25.51 -6.98 17.39
CA THR A 278 -26.96 -7.27 17.38
C THR A 278 -27.81 -6.20 18.04
N GLU A 279 -27.34 -4.94 18.13
CA GLU A 279 -28.03 -3.77 18.71
C GLU A 279 -28.44 -3.86 20.20
N ASN A 280 -28.46 -5.06 20.77
CA ASN A 280 -28.69 -5.28 22.19
C ASN A 280 -27.34 -5.27 22.92
N THR A 281 -27.03 -4.14 23.55
CA THR A 281 -26.06 -4.08 24.64
C THR A 281 -26.56 -4.96 25.78
N TRP A 282 -25.77 -5.94 26.23
CA TRP A 282 -26.00 -6.62 27.50
C TRP A 282 -25.43 -5.79 28.64
#